data_AF-A0A2D4IUS9-F1
#
_entry.id   AF-A0A2D4IUS9-F1
#
_cell.length_a   1.000
_cell.length_b   1.000
_cell.length_c   1.000
_cell.angle_alpha   90.00
_cell.angle_beta   90.00
_cell.angle_gamma   90.00
#
_symmetry.space_group_name_H-M   'P 1'
#
loop_
_entity.id
_entity.type
_entity.pdbx_description
1 polymer ?
#
loop_
_entity_poly.entity_id
_entity_poly.type
_entity_poly.pdbx_seq_one_letter_code
_entity_poly.pdbx_strand_id
1 'polypeptide(L)'
;EASPSSPSQYKGELVVSLKFIPPAKHLGAGNGKKGLSLGKKEEGGELQVWIKEAKNLTAAKSSGMSDSFVKGCLLPLKNRATKKKTPVVKKSLNPHYNHTLVYNNIFAEQLSHICLELTVWDREPLSSNDFLGGVRLGVGNGMSNGQAVDWMDSTGEEINLWQKMLQYPGSWAEGTLPLRATMIKTKP
;
A
#
# COMPACT_ATOMS: atom_id res chain seq x y z
N GLU A 1 -38.41 -7.27 -1.47
CA GLU A 1 -37.56 -7.29 -0.26
C GLU A 1 -36.14 -6.92 -0.64
N ALA A 2 -35.56 -5.95 0.06
CA ALA A 2 -34.13 -5.65 -0.07
C ALA A 2 -33.35 -6.72 0.69
N SER A 3 -32.42 -7.39 0.02
CA SER A 3 -31.47 -8.30 0.66
C SER A 3 -30.70 -7.56 1.76
N PRO A 4 -30.51 -8.12 2.96
CA PRO A 4 -29.70 -7.47 3.98
C PRO A 4 -28.27 -7.42 3.47
N SER A 5 -27.74 -6.21 3.27
CA SER A 5 -26.31 -5.98 3.07
C SER A 5 -25.57 -6.71 4.18
N SER A 6 -24.81 -7.75 3.84
CA SER A 6 -23.96 -8.48 4.78
C SER A 6 -23.21 -7.45 5.63
N PRO A 7 -23.29 -7.49 6.97
CA PRO A 7 -22.52 -6.57 7.79
C PRO A 7 -21.07 -6.73 7.40
N SER A 8 -20.42 -5.64 6.99
CA SER A 8 -18.98 -5.60 6.70
C SER A 8 -18.27 -6.25 7.87
N GLN A 9 -17.83 -7.51 7.72
CA GLN A 9 -17.16 -8.22 8.81
C GLN A 9 -15.88 -7.45 9.11
N TYR A 10 -15.85 -6.79 10.25
CA TYR A 10 -14.65 -6.10 10.73
C TYR A 10 -13.49 -7.09 10.76
N LYS A 11 -12.40 -6.75 10.05
CA LYS A 11 -11.21 -7.60 9.92
C LYS A 11 -10.02 -7.13 10.76
N GLY A 12 -10.21 -6.11 11.58
CA GLY A 12 -9.13 -5.40 12.26
C GLY A 12 -8.71 -4.15 11.49
N GLU A 13 -7.62 -3.56 11.95
CA GLU A 13 -7.06 -2.33 11.42
C GLU A 13 -5.57 -2.49 11.13
N LEU A 14 -5.07 -1.73 10.17
CA LEU A 14 -3.64 -1.64 9.85
C LEU A 14 -3.14 -0.23 10.11
N VAL A 15 -2.09 -0.11 10.94
CA VAL A 15 -1.43 1.17 11.21
C VAL A 15 -0.20 1.27 10.31
N VAL A 16 -0.18 2.28 9.44
CA VAL A 16 0.92 2.48 8.47
C VAL A 16 1.30 3.94 8.35
N SER A 17 2.55 4.17 7.95
CA SER A 17 3.02 5.48 7.52
C SER A 17 3.53 5.42 6.08
N LEU A 18 3.16 6.41 5.28
CA LEU A 18 3.60 6.57 3.89
C LEU A 18 4.52 7.77 3.77
N LYS A 19 5.54 7.67 2.92
CA LYS A 19 6.42 8.78 2.60
C LYS A 19 6.88 8.65 1.15
N PHE A 20 6.70 9.70 0.37
CA PHE A 20 7.30 9.81 -0.95
C PHE A 20 8.50 10.74 -0.90
N ILE A 21 9.65 10.26 -1.37
CA ILE A 21 10.89 11.04 -1.51
C ILE A 21 11.06 11.31 -3.00
N PRO A 22 10.85 12.54 -3.48
CA PRO A 22 11.12 12.89 -4.87
C PRO A 22 12.59 12.64 -5.23
N PRO A 23 12.91 12.37 -6.51
CA PRO A 23 14.30 12.23 -6.92
C PRO A 23 15.06 13.52 -6.61
N ALA A 24 16.34 13.40 -6.24
CA ALA A 24 17.18 14.54 -5.99
C ALA A 24 17.22 15.42 -7.25
N LYS A 25 16.59 16.60 -7.21
CA LYS A 25 16.81 17.61 -8.25
C LYS A 25 18.30 17.89 -8.23
N HIS A 26 19.00 17.66 -9.35
CA HIS A 26 20.32 18.23 -9.53
C HIS A 26 20.17 19.74 -9.38
N LEU A 27 20.49 20.27 -8.20
CA LEU A 27 20.63 21.70 -7.97
C LEU A 27 21.79 22.15 -8.87
N GLY A 28 21.44 22.68 -10.03
CA GLY A 28 22.35 23.44 -10.86
C GLY A 28 22.76 24.70 -10.09
N ALA A 29 23.85 24.61 -9.33
CA ALA A 29 24.62 25.80 -9.00
C ALA A 29 25.23 26.31 -10.32
N GLY A 30 25.04 27.60 -10.57
CA GLY A 30 25.30 28.23 -11.85
C GLY A 30 26.77 28.25 -12.31
N ASN A 31 26.86 28.67 -13.56
CA ASN A 31 28.04 29.12 -14.32
C ASN A 31 28.94 28.05 -14.96
N GLY A 32 28.68 27.83 -16.25
CA GLY A 32 29.75 27.70 -17.24
C GLY A 32 30.24 26.29 -17.53
N LYS A 33 29.48 25.57 -18.37
CA LYS A 33 29.95 24.85 -19.58
C LYS A 33 28.83 23.96 -20.09
N LYS A 34 28.37 24.22 -21.32
CA LYS A 34 27.52 23.30 -22.10
C LYS A 34 28.32 22.04 -22.40
N GLY A 35 28.35 21.10 -21.45
CA GLY A 35 28.68 19.70 -21.72
C GLY A 35 27.39 18.97 -22.05
N LEU A 36 27.26 18.48 -23.29
CA LEU A 36 26.19 17.57 -23.68
C LEU A 36 26.20 16.35 -22.75
N SER A 37 25.26 16.29 -21.80
CA SER A 37 24.98 15.07 -21.06
C SER A 37 24.03 14.21 -21.89
N LEU A 38 24.59 13.59 -22.94
CA LEU A 38 23.96 12.51 -23.68
C LEU A 38 23.75 11.33 -22.70
N GLY A 39 22.49 11.03 -22.36
CA GLY A 39 22.12 9.74 -21.76
C GLY A 39 21.90 9.67 -20.24
N LYS A 40 21.53 10.75 -19.54
CA LYS A 40 21.11 10.63 -18.13
C LYS A 40 19.69 10.07 -18.06
N LYS A 41 19.56 8.78 -17.75
CA LYS A 41 18.28 8.12 -17.45
C LYS A 41 17.59 8.91 -16.34
N GLU A 42 16.36 9.39 -16.58
CA GLU A 42 15.57 10.04 -15.53
C GLU A 42 15.39 9.05 -14.37
N GLU A 43 15.80 9.46 -13.18
CA GLU A 43 15.68 8.64 -11.97
C GLU A 43 14.37 9.00 -11.27
N GLY A 44 13.52 8.01 -11.01
CA GLY A 44 12.31 8.20 -10.23
C GLY A 44 12.59 8.36 -8.73
N GLY A 45 11.61 8.84 -7.99
CA GLY A 45 11.67 8.92 -6.53
C GLY A 45 11.47 7.57 -5.83
N GLU A 46 11.31 7.65 -4.51
CA GLU A 46 11.14 6.51 -3.62
C GLU A 46 9.82 6.62 -2.84
N LEU A 47 8.98 5.59 -2.92
CA LEU A 47 7.82 5.42 -2.05
C LEU A 47 8.17 4.46 -0.92
N GLN A 48 8.23 4.99 0.30
CA GLN A 48 8.43 4.21 1.53
C GLN A 48 7.10 3.97 2.23
N VAL A 49 6.90 2.73 2.68
CA VAL A 49 5.70 2.27 3.38
C VAL A 49 6.13 1.59 4.67
N TRP A 50 5.99 2.28 5.79
CA TRP A 50 6.27 1.72 7.10
C TRP A 50 5.04 1.01 7.65
N ILE A 51 5.10 -0.32 7.70
CA ILE A 51 4.08 -1.16 8.31
C ILE A 51 4.40 -1.26 9.80
N LYS A 52 3.63 -0.57 10.64
CA LYS A 52 3.85 -0.53 12.09
C LYS A 52 3.29 -1.77 12.75
N GLU A 53 1.97 -1.91 12.70
CA GLU A 53 1.23 -2.93 13.41
C GLU A 53 -0.12 -3.18 12.74
N ALA A 54 -0.74 -4.33 13.05
CA ALA A 54 -2.17 -4.52 12.89
C ALA A 54 -2.83 -4.67 14.26
N LYS A 55 -4.10 -4.28 14.35
CA LYS A 55 -4.90 -4.32 15.58
C LYS A 55 -6.15 -5.15 15.36
N ASN A 56 -6.51 -5.94 16.38
CA ASN A 56 -7.75 -6.68 16.42
C ASN A 56 -8.02 -7.52 15.16
N LEU A 57 -6.99 -8.19 14.63
CA LEU A 57 -7.15 -9.07 13.47
C LEU A 57 -8.18 -10.15 13.80
N THR A 58 -9.06 -10.47 12.84
CA THR A 58 -9.92 -11.64 12.97
C THR A 58 -9.07 -12.90 12.94
N ALA A 59 -9.17 -13.74 13.98
CA ALA A 59 -8.48 -15.02 13.99
C ALA A 59 -8.98 -15.91 12.83
N ALA A 60 -8.05 -16.38 11.99
CA ALA A 60 -8.37 -17.39 10.98
C ALA A 60 -8.49 -18.81 11.58
N LYS A 61 -7.79 -19.05 12.70
CA LYS A 61 -7.66 -20.36 13.34
C LYS A 61 -8.58 -20.53 14.55
N SER A 62 -8.99 -21.78 14.79
CA SER A 62 -9.67 -22.19 16.03
C SER A 62 -8.82 -21.98 17.29
N SER A 63 -7.49 -21.87 17.15
CA SER A 63 -6.57 -21.52 18.23
C SER A 63 -6.73 -20.08 18.74
N GLY A 64 -7.49 -19.23 18.03
CA GLY A 64 -7.69 -17.83 18.39
C GLY A 64 -6.48 -16.92 18.13
N MET A 65 -5.45 -17.40 17.44
CA MET A 65 -4.21 -16.66 17.16
C MET A 65 -3.76 -16.87 15.71
N SER A 66 -3.07 -15.89 15.13
CA SER A 66 -2.56 -15.94 13.75
C SER A 66 -1.05 -15.68 13.66
N ASP A 67 -0.42 -16.30 12.67
CA ASP A 67 0.98 -16.11 12.28
C ASP A 67 1.03 -15.18 11.07
N SER A 68 0.88 -13.88 11.30
CA SER A 68 0.54 -12.94 10.24
C SER A 68 1.75 -12.27 9.57
N PHE A 69 1.56 -11.84 8.32
CA PHE A 69 2.47 -10.96 7.59
C PHE A 69 1.70 -10.04 6.64
N VAL A 70 2.31 -8.91 6.25
CA VAL A 70 1.73 -7.97 5.29
C VAL A 70 2.47 -8.07 3.96
N LYS A 71 1.72 -8.12 2.86
CA LYS A 71 2.21 -8.08 1.48
C LYS A 71 1.78 -6.77 0.83
N GLY A 72 2.73 -6.03 0.29
CA GLY A 72 2.50 -4.82 -0.50
C GLY A 72 2.77 -5.03 -1.99
N CYS A 73 1.86 -4.54 -2.83
CA CYS A 73 1.97 -4.55 -4.29
C CYS A 73 1.60 -3.17 -4.86
N LEU A 74 2.33 -2.68 -5.87
CA LEU A 74 1.90 -1.53 -6.66
C LEU A 74 1.10 -2.00 -7.88
N LEU A 75 -0.06 -1.40 -8.09
CA LEU A 75 -0.95 -1.64 -9.22
C LEU A 75 -0.84 -0.47 -10.21
N PRO A 76 -0.82 -0.72 -11.54
CA PRO A 76 -1.02 -2.01 -12.23
C PRO A 76 0.25 -2.88 -12.30
N LEU A 77 1.37 -2.44 -11.71
CA LEU A 77 2.68 -3.07 -11.79
C LEU A 77 2.75 -4.40 -11.00
N LYS A 78 1.96 -5.42 -11.36
CA LYS A 78 1.88 -6.73 -10.69
C LYS A 78 3.09 -7.67 -10.93
N ASN A 79 4.25 -7.15 -11.34
CA ASN A 79 5.42 -7.97 -11.57
C ASN A 79 6.02 -8.49 -10.24
N ARG A 80 6.85 -9.54 -10.27
CA ARG A 80 7.44 -10.11 -9.04
C ARG A 80 8.38 -9.11 -8.32
N ALA A 81 8.89 -8.10 -9.01
CA ALA A 81 9.83 -7.12 -8.46
C ALA A 81 9.16 -6.08 -7.54
N THR A 82 7.86 -5.81 -7.72
CA THR A 82 7.11 -4.89 -6.85
C THR A 82 6.46 -5.58 -5.66
N LYS A 83 6.44 -6.92 -5.59
CA LYS A 83 5.86 -7.63 -4.44
C LYS A 83 6.84 -7.62 -3.28
N LYS A 84 6.51 -6.89 -2.22
CA LYS A 84 7.30 -6.83 -0.98
C LYS A 84 6.46 -7.37 0.17
N LYS A 85 7.10 -7.94 1.18
CA LYS A 85 6.41 -8.48 2.35
C LYS A 85 7.21 -8.25 3.63
N THR A 86 6.50 -8.14 4.74
CA THR A 86 7.10 -8.12 6.06
C THR A 86 7.57 -9.52 6.46
N PRO A 87 8.44 -9.61 7.49
CA PRO A 87 8.58 -10.83 8.27
C PRO A 87 7.23 -11.27 8.87
N VAL A 88 7.15 -12.56 9.21
CA VAL A 88 5.97 -13.14 9.88
C VAL A 88 6.07 -12.91 11.37
N VAL A 89 5.02 -12.37 11.97
CA VAL A 89 4.85 -12.26 13.42
C VAL A 89 3.93 -13.38 13.89
N LYS A 90 4.42 -14.22 14.79
CA LYS A 90 3.72 -15.44 15.20
C LYS A 90 2.75 -15.19 16.35
N LYS A 91 1.68 -15.98 16.38
CA LYS A 91 0.74 -16.13 17.49
C LYS A 91 0.22 -14.80 18.06
N SER A 92 -0.21 -13.88 17.20
CA SER A 92 -0.75 -12.58 17.64
C SER A 92 -1.85 -12.06 16.71
N LEU A 93 -2.92 -11.55 17.31
CA LEU A 93 -3.95 -10.75 16.61
C LEU A 93 -3.65 -9.24 16.65
N ASN A 94 -2.58 -8.85 17.36
CA ASN A 94 -2.06 -7.48 17.43
C ASN A 94 -0.56 -7.48 17.08
N PRO A 95 -0.19 -7.90 15.86
CA PRO A 95 1.21 -8.04 15.47
C PRO A 95 1.87 -6.66 15.29
N HIS A 96 3.07 -6.49 15.86
CA HIS A 96 3.95 -5.36 15.54
C HIS A 96 4.96 -5.80 14.47
N TYR A 97 4.80 -5.30 13.25
CA TYR A 97 5.67 -5.64 12.13
C TYR A 97 6.93 -4.78 12.08
N ASN A 98 6.79 -3.47 12.40
CA ASN A 98 7.86 -2.47 12.37
C ASN A 98 8.81 -2.60 11.17
N HIS A 99 8.23 -2.72 9.97
CA HIS A 99 8.98 -3.04 8.76
C HIS A 99 8.65 -2.08 7.62
N THR A 100 9.68 -1.58 6.93
CA THR A 100 9.52 -0.62 5.83
C THR A 100 9.65 -1.31 4.49
N LEU A 101 8.60 -1.25 3.68
CA LEU A 101 8.61 -1.64 2.27
C LEU A 101 9.02 -0.43 1.43
N VAL A 102 10.08 -0.56 0.63
CA VAL A 102 10.64 0.55 -0.15
C VAL A 102 10.50 0.28 -1.65
N TYR A 103 9.84 1.16 -2.38
CA TYR A 103 9.60 1.10 -3.82
C TYR A 103 10.38 2.21 -4.53
N ASN A 104 11.38 1.83 -5.33
CA ASN A 104 12.26 2.76 -6.03
C ASN A 104 11.75 3.07 -7.44
N ASN A 105 12.28 4.14 -8.02
CA ASN A 105 12.04 4.55 -9.40
C ASN A 105 10.53 4.81 -9.66
N ILE A 106 9.89 5.52 -8.74
CA ILE A 106 8.50 5.97 -8.85
C ILE A 106 8.47 7.43 -9.28
N PHE A 107 7.95 7.69 -10.47
CA PHE A 107 7.81 9.04 -10.99
C PHE A 107 6.59 9.73 -10.36
N ALA A 108 6.68 11.04 -10.13
CA ALA A 108 5.62 11.79 -9.45
C ALA A 108 4.29 11.74 -10.22
N GLU A 109 4.38 11.75 -11.55
CA GLU A 109 3.25 11.64 -12.48
C GLU A 109 2.56 10.28 -12.40
N GLN A 110 3.26 9.23 -11.94
CA GLN A 110 2.66 7.91 -11.74
C GLN A 110 1.77 7.87 -10.50
N LEU A 111 1.97 8.75 -9.51
CA LEU A 111 1.25 8.70 -8.22
C LEU A 111 -0.26 8.94 -8.35
N SER A 112 -0.72 9.57 -9.44
CA SER A 112 -2.14 9.70 -9.79
C SER A 112 -2.71 8.48 -10.54
N HIS A 113 -1.85 7.55 -10.95
CA HIS A 113 -2.20 6.41 -11.80
C HIS A 113 -1.79 5.05 -11.22
N ILE A 114 -1.20 5.03 -10.02
CA ILE A 114 -0.90 3.80 -9.29
C ILE A 114 -1.72 3.70 -8.01
N CYS A 115 -1.90 2.47 -7.55
CA CYS A 115 -2.48 2.17 -6.24
C CYS A 115 -1.55 1.22 -5.48
N LEU A 116 -1.29 1.50 -4.21
CA LEU A 116 -0.63 0.60 -3.30
C LEU A 116 -1.67 -0.31 -2.62
N GLU A 117 -1.62 -1.60 -2.93
CA GLU A 117 -2.42 -2.62 -2.28
C GLU A 117 -1.62 -3.28 -1.15
N LEU A 118 -2.10 -3.15 0.09
CA LEU A 118 -1.55 -3.84 1.26
C LEU A 118 -2.53 -4.92 1.71
N THR A 119 -2.05 -6.15 1.85
CA THR A 119 -2.87 -7.31 2.24
C THR A 119 -2.23 -8.05 3.40
N VAL A 120 -3.02 -8.36 4.42
CA VAL A 120 -2.63 -9.11 5.61
C VAL A 120 -3.00 -10.56 5.42
N TRP A 121 -2.08 -11.47 5.74
CA TRP A 121 -2.23 -12.91 5.55
C TRP A 121 -1.83 -13.66 6.80
N ASP A 122 -2.55 -14.73 7.15
CA ASP A 122 -2.10 -15.75 8.10
C ASP A 122 -1.25 -16.77 7.36
N ARG A 123 -0.06 -17.05 7.87
CA ARG A 123 0.84 -18.03 7.28
C ARG A 123 0.44 -19.43 7.71
N GLU A 124 0.12 -20.27 6.73
CA GLU A 124 -0.07 -21.69 6.92
C GLU A 124 1.15 -22.47 6.39
N PRO A 125 1.89 -23.21 7.23
CA PRO A 125 3.02 -24.00 6.77
C PRO A 125 2.64 -25.17 5.86
N LEU A 126 1.42 -25.71 6.03
CA LEU A 126 0.98 -26.96 5.39
C LEU A 126 -0.20 -26.76 4.41
N SER A 127 -0.68 -25.53 4.24
CA SER A 127 -1.77 -25.19 3.32
C SER A 127 -1.57 -23.80 2.70
N SER A 128 -2.53 -23.32 1.91
CA SER A 128 -2.53 -21.93 1.44
C SER A 128 -2.70 -20.97 2.62
N ASN A 129 -2.02 -19.83 2.55
CA ASN A 129 -2.19 -18.74 3.51
C ASN A 129 -3.62 -18.20 3.48
N ASP A 130 -4.16 -17.90 4.66
CA ASP A 130 -5.50 -17.31 4.78
C ASP A 130 -5.45 -15.79 4.64
N PHE A 131 -6.38 -15.23 3.88
CA PHE A 131 -6.51 -13.79 3.74
C PHE A 131 -7.20 -13.21 4.97
N LEU A 132 -6.52 -12.29 5.66
CA LEU A 132 -7.05 -11.64 6.87
C LEU A 132 -7.70 -10.29 6.58
N GLY A 133 -7.31 -9.63 5.48
CA GLY A 133 -7.89 -8.36 5.05
C GLY A 133 -6.90 -7.52 4.25
N GLY A 134 -7.35 -6.39 3.73
CA GLY A 134 -6.46 -5.48 2.99
C GLY A 134 -6.99 -4.08 2.83
N VAL A 135 -6.14 -3.21 2.28
CA VAL A 135 -6.45 -1.81 1.99
C VAL A 135 -5.85 -1.43 0.64
N ARG A 136 -6.44 -0.41 0.00
CA ARG A 136 -5.93 0.16 -1.24
C ARG A 136 -5.70 1.65 -1.06
N LEU A 137 -4.47 2.09 -1.29
CA LEU A 137 -4.02 3.45 -1.09
C LEU A 137 -3.71 4.08 -2.45
N GLY A 138 -4.53 5.05 -2.84
CA GLY A 138 -4.47 5.72 -4.13
C GLY A 138 -5.48 6.86 -4.18
N VAL A 139 -5.62 7.49 -5.34
CA VAL A 139 -6.51 8.65 -5.53
C VAL A 139 -8.01 8.31 -5.54
N GLY A 140 -8.38 7.02 -5.67
CA GLY A 140 -9.77 6.56 -5.53
C GLY A 140 -10.75 7.02 -6.62
N ASN A 141 -10.27 7.49 -7.77
CA ASN A 141 -11.10 8.02 -8.86
C ASN A 141 -11.64 6.93 -9.81
N GLY A 142 -11.36 5.65 -9.56
CA GLY A 142 -11.74 4.54 -10.44
C GLY A 142 -11.03 4.54 -11.79
N MET A 143 -10.03 5.39 -12.02
CA MET A 143 -9.42 5.62 -13.33
C MET A 143 -7.88 5.54 -13.27
N SER A 144 -7.30 4.88 -14.27
CA SER A 144 -5.85 4.86 -14.50
C SER A 144 -5.57 5.08 -15.98
N ASN A 145 -4.77 6.09 -16.33
CA ASN A 145 -4.45 6.46 -17.72
C ASN A 145 -5.70 6.59 -18.62
N GLY A 146 -6.77 7.20 -18.10
CA GLY A 146 -8.03 7.39 -18.84
C GLY A 146 -8.93 6.15 -18.95
N GLN A 147 -8.52 5.02 -18.38
CA GLN A 147 -9.31 3.78 -18.39
C GLN A 147 -9.92 3.50 -17.01
N ALA A 148 -11.18 3.06 -16.99
CA ALA A 148 -11.82 2.62 -15.76
C ALA A 148 -11.19 1.31 -15.27
N VAL A 149 -10.82 1.26 -13.99
CA VAL A 149 -10.18 0.09 -13.36
C VAL A 149 -10.83 -0.24 -12.02
N ASP A 150 -10.80 -1.52 -11.65
CA ASP A 150 -11.43 -2.04 -10.43
C ASP A 150 -10.58 -1.85 -9.16
N TRP A 151 -9.31 -1.47 -9.33
CA TRP A 151 -8.33 -1.33 -8.25
C TRP A 151 -8.03 0.12 -7.84
N MET A 152 -8.60 1.12 -8.51
CA MET A 152 -8.59 2.53 -8.08
C MET A 152 -9.82 2.85 -7.24
N ASP A 153 -10.15 1.98 -6.29
CA ASP A 153 -11.37 2.02 -5.49
C ASP A 153 -11.13 2.42 -4.02
N SER A 154 -10.01 3.10 -3.73
CA SER A 154 -9.74 3.70 -2.42
C SER A 154 -10.87 4.61 -1.97
N THR A 155 -11.16 4.65 -0.67
CA THR A 155 -12.23 5.50 -0.09
C THR A 155 -11.83 6.07 1.27
N GLY A 156 -12.46 7.17 1.70
CA GLY A 156 -12.34 7.72 3.05
C GLY A 156 -10.87 7.88 3.51
N GLU A 157 -10.53 7.25 4.62
CA GLU A 157 -9.20 7.31 5.24
C GLU A 157 -8.06 6.83 4.34
N GLU A 158 -8.33 5.92 3.40
CA GLU A 158 -7.32 5.47 2.43
C GLU A 158 -6.91 6.61 1.48
N ILE A 159 -7.88 7.39 0.99
CA ILE A 159 -7.62 8.56 0.14
C ILE A 159 -6.93 9.63 0.97
N ASN A 160 -7.42 9.91 2.18
CA ASN A 160 -6.88 10.94 3.07
C ASN A 160 -5.38 10.69 3.35
N LEU A 161 -5.01 9.45 3.64
CA LEU A 161 -3.62 9.08 3.89
C LEU A 161 -2.74 9.24 2.64
N TRP A 162 -3.22 8.80 1.47
CA TRP A 162 -2.50 8.95 0.21
C TRP A 162 -2.29 10.43 -0.14
N GLN A 163 -3.34 11.26 -0.02
CA GLN A 163 -3.28 12.69 -0.27
C GLN A 163 -2.33 13.41 0.69
N LYS A 164 -2.36 13.06 1.99
CA LYS A 164 -1.45 13.63 2.99
C LYS A 164 0.01 13.35 2.66
N MET A 165 0.33 12.15 2.17
CA MET A 165 1.68 11.82 1.70
C MET A 165 2.11 12.71 0.52
N LEU A 166 1.21 12.95 -0.44
CA LEU A 166 1.50 13.80 -1.60
C LEU A 166 1.68 15.27 -1.22
N GLN A 167 0.90 15.76 -0.24
CA GLN A 167 0.95 17.15 0.21
C GLN A 167 2.25 17.49 0.95
N TYR A 168 2.87 16.51 1.62
CA TYR A 168 4.10 16.70 2.39
C TYR A 168 5.22 15.75 1.95
N PRO A 169 5.80 15.92 0.74
CA PRO A 169 6.91 15.08 0.27
C PRO A 169 8.07 15.09 1.26
N GLY A 170 8.72 13.94 1.44
CA GLY A 170 9.81 13.75 2.40
C GLY A 170 9.37 13.58 3.85
N SER A 171 8.09 13.79 4.18
CA SER A 171 7.53 13.60 5.52
C SER A 171 6.70 12.33 5.61
N TRP A 172 6.62 11.75 6.80
CA TRP A 172 5.76 10.60 7.07
C TRP A 172 4.32 11.05 7.27
N ALA A 173 3.42 10.55 6.43
CA ALA A 173 1.98 10.63 6.62
C ALA A 173 1.51 9.33 7.27
N GLU A 174 0.92 9.40 8.46
CA GLU A 174 0.47 8.23 9.21
C GLU A 174 -1.05 8.13 9.27
N GLY A 175 -1.56 6.90 9.23
CA GLY A 175 -2.97 6.59 9.35
C GLY A 175 -3.23 5.19 9.93
N THR A 176 -4.42 5.03 10.50
CA THR A 176 -4.98 3.72 10.91
C THR A 176 -6.14 3.42 9.98
N LEU A 177 -6.09 2.27 9.29
CA LEU A 177 -7.01 1.94 8.22
C LEU A 177 -7.78 0.66 8.56
N PRO A 178 -9.12 0.65 8.50
CA PRO A 178 -9.89 -0.57 8.66
C PRO A 178 -9.61 -1.52 7.49
N LEU A 179 -9.41 -2.80 7.81
CA LEU A 179 -9.15 -3.83 6.81
C LEU A 179 -10.44 -4.23 6.08
N ARG A 180 -10.40 -4.19 4.75
CA ARG A 180 -11.46 -4.71 3.88
C ARG A 180 -11.45 -6.24 3.93
N ALA A 181 -12.65 -6.83 4.02
CA ALA A 181 -12.82 -8.29 4.00
C ALA A 181 -12.57 -8.93 2.63
N THR A 182 -12.61 -8.14 1.56
CA THR A 182 -12.28 -8.55 0.19
C THR A 182 -11.63 -7.41 -0.57
N MET A 183 -10.73 -7.74 -1.49
CA MET A 183 -10.12 -6.78 -2.43
C MET A 183 -10.78 -6.82 -3.82
N ILE A 184 -11.85 -7.60 -3.97
CA ILE A 184 -12.62 -7.67 -5.21
C ILE A 184 -13.73 -6.62 -5.12
N LYS A 185 -13.90 -5.82 -6.18
CA LYS A 185 -15.01 -4.88 -6.27
C LYS A 185 -16.33 -5.65 -6.23
N THR A 186 -17.07 -5.54 -5.14
CA THR A 186 -18.46 -5.99 -5.07
C THR A 186 -19.27 -5.12 -6.02
N LYS A 187 -19.91 -5.75 -7.02
CA LYS A 187 -20.94 -5.04 -7.79
C LYS A 187 -22.06 -4.63 -6.82
N PRO A 188 -22.59 -3.41 -6.94
CA PRO A 188 -23.80 -3.02 -6.20
C PRO A 188 -24.98 -3.94 -6.53
#